data_AF-A0A5Q2THS2-F1
#
_entry.id   AF-A0A5Q2THS2-F1
#
_cell.length_a   1.000
_cell.length_b   1.000
_cell.length_c   1.000
_cell.angle_alpha   90.00
_cell.angle_beta   90.00
_cell.angle_gamma   90.00
#
_symmetry.space_group_name_H-M   'P 1'
#
loop_
_entity.id
_entity.type
_entity.pdbx_description
1 polymer ?
#
loop_
_entity_poly.entity_id
_entity_poly.type
_entity_poly.pdbx_seq_one_letter_code
_entity_poly.pdbx_strand_id
1 'polypeptide(L)'
;MDILYLASITIIVFLVYKAFKRFVRSETKQSMVKEWHHLDPLSQRFDSNELDTSYVYFIKESGMDHIKIGKADDPEQRKKELSTGSAHTHEIVHLIKSKKPYKTENLFHSYFHDKRFKGEWFDLTESELRWIQKENYPREIEDSIKGY
;
A
#
# COMPACT_ATOMS: atom_id res chain seq x y z
N MET A 1 64.04 9.45 20.76
CA MET A 1 62.93 9.05 21.66
C MET A 1 61.56 9.37 21.04
N ASP A 2 61.54 9.99 19.86
CA ASP A 2 60.35 10.63 19.29
C ASP A 2 59.47 9.67 18.48
N ILE A 3 60.06 8.66 17.84
CA ILE A 3 59.33 7.70 16.99
C ILE A 3 58.42 6.80 17.86
N LEU A 4 58.93 6.33 18.99
CA LEU A 4 58.14 5.51 19.93
C LEU A 4 57.02 6.32 20.60
N TYR A 5 57.26 7.62 20.83
CA TYR A 5 56.26 8.54 21.36
C TYR A 5 55.18 8.90 20.33
N LEU A 6 55.56 9.07 19.06
CA LEU A 6 54.59 9.26 17.97
C LEU A 6 53.72 8.01 17.77
N ALA A 7 54.33 6.82 17.85
CA ALA A 7 53.62 5.55 17.75
C ALA A 7 52.64 5.35 18.93
N SER A 8 53.03 5.74 20.15
CA SER A 8 52.13 5.63 21.30
C SER A 8 50.95 6.61 21.20
N ILE A 9 51.18 7.85 20.75
CA ILE A 9 50.09 8.84 20.53
C ILE A 9 49.12 8.34 19.46
N THR A 10 49.61 7.82 18.34
CA THR A 10 48.72 7.32 17.26
C THR A 10 47.89 6.12 17.72
N ILE A 11 48.47 5.21 18.52
CA ILE A 11 47.74 4.10 19.14
C ILE A 11 46.69 4.62 20.12
N ILE A 12 47.02 5.58 20.98
CA ILE A 12 46.07 6.17 21.93
C ILE A 12 44.92 6.88 21.20
N VAL A 13 45.22 7.70 20.19
CA VAL A 13 44.20 8.38 19.36
C VAL A 13 43.32 7.36 18.64
N PHE A 14 43.89 6.28 18.12
CA PHE A 14 43.13 5.21 17.49
C PHE A 14 42.21 4.47 18.48
N LEU A 15 42.69 4.20 19.70
CA LEU A 15 41.89 3.57 20.75
C LEU A 15 40.78 4.49 21.25
N VAL A 16 41.06 5.78 21.42
CA VAL A 16 40.07 6.80 21.78
C VAL A 16 39.05 6.97 20.66
N TYR A 17 39.47 7.04 19.40
CA TYR A 17 38.56 7.07 18.25
C TYR A 17 37.71 5.80 18.18
N LYS A 18 38.28 4.62 18.44
CA LYS A 18 37.54 3.36 18.46
C LYS A 18 36.54 3.31 19.61
N ALA A 19 36.91 3.81 20.80
CA ALA A 19 36.04 3.91 21.96
C ALA A 19 34.91 4.93 21.73
N PHE A 20 35.24 6.12 21.22
CA PHE A 20 34.28 7.16 20.84
C PHE A 20 33.34 6.67 19.74
N LYS A 21 33.85 6.03 18.68
CA LYS A 21 33.03 5.40 17.63
C LYS A 21 32.11 4.31 18.19
N ARG A 22 32.58 3.53 19.19
CA ARG A 22 31.77 2.50 19.86
C ARG A 22 30.70 3.10 20.77
N PHE A 23 31.00 4.24 21.41
CA PHE A 23 30.08 5.00 22.27
C PHE A 23 29.02 5.74 21.46
N VAL A 24 29.41 6.44 20.38
CA VAL A 24 28.47 7.02 19.42
C VAL A 24 27.59 5.90 18.84
N ARG A 25 28.17 4.73 18.48
CA ARG A 25 27.39 3.56 18.05
C ARG A 25 26.44 3.02 19.13
N SER A 26 26.69 3.25 20.43
CA SER A 26 25.75 2.86 21.50
C SER A 26 24.66 3.89 21.74
N GLU A 27 24.95 5.20 21.65
CA GLU A 27 23.91 6.24 21.72
C GLU A 27 23.04 6.28 20.46
N THR A 28 23.60 6.10 19.27
CA THR A 28 22.80 5.97 18.03
C THR A 28 21.85 4.76 18.09
N LYS A 29 22.22 3.69 18.81
CA LYS A 29 21.38 2.49 18.97
C LYS A 29 20.24 2.66 19.98
N GLN A 30 20.30 3.66 20.86
CA GLN A 30 19.26 3.95 21.85
C GLN A 30 18.48 5.25 21.58
N SER A 31 19.08 6.23 20.91
CA SER A 31 18.54 7.58 20.73
C SER A 31 18.16 7.94 19.29
N MET A 32 18.50 7.14 18.27
CA MET A 32 17.92 7.29 16.94
C MET A 32 16.83 6.25 16.70
N VAL A 33 15.65 6.63 17.22
CA VAL A 33 14.31 6.33 16.70
C VAL A 33 13.75 4.93 16.96
N LYS A 34 13.31 4.74 18.20
CA LYS A 34 12.27 3.77 18.62
C LYS A 34 10.88 4.01 17.96
N GLU A 35 10.80 4.83 16.91
CA GLU A 35 9.54 5.41 16.40
C GLU A 35 9.26 5.17 14.90
N TRP A 36 10.17 4.63 14.09
CA TRP A 36 9.94 4.42 12.64
C TRP A 36 10.62 3.16 12.04
N HIS A 37 11.03 2.17 12.85
CA HIS A 37 11.81 1.01 12.40
C HIS A 37 11.03 -0.22 11.90
N HIS A 38 9.70 -0.17 11.81
CA HIS A 38 8.89 -1.27 11.24
C HIS A 38 8.44 -0.98 9.80
N LEU A 39 8.83 0.16 9.24
CA LEU A 39 8.62 0.48 7.84
C LEU A 39 9.94 0.25 7.12
N ASP A 40 10.07 -0.91 6.47
CA ASP A 40 11.04 -1.08 5.39
C ASP A 40 10.91 0.11 4.42
N PRO A 41 11.98 0.49 3.68
CA PRO A 41 11.83 1.44 2.59
C PRO A 41 10.62 1.00 1.77
N LEU A 42 9.61 1.86 1.59
CA LEU A 42 8.40 1.48 0.85
C LEU A 42 8.78 0.90 -0.52
N SER A 43 9.90 1.32 -1.10
CA SER A 43 10.47 0.77 -2.32
C SER A 43 10.96 -0.69 -2.24
N GLN A 44 11.37 -1.19 -1.07
CA GLN A 44 11.88 -2.56 -0.86
C GLN A 44 10.81 -3.57 -0.45
N ARG A 45 9.58 -3.13 -0.10
CA ARG A 45 8.42 -4.04 0.01
C ARG A 45 7.83 -4.45 -1.34
N PHE A 46 8.19 -3.73 -2.41
CA PHE A 46 7.74 -3.99 -3.78
C PHE A 46 8.72 -4.83 -4.60
N ASP A 47 9.60 -5.61 -3.96
CA ASP A 47 10.29 -6.71 -4.62
C ASP A 47 9.55 -8.04 -4.39
N SER A 48 8.26 -8.06 -4.73
CA SER A 48 7.42 -9.27 -4.79
C SER A 48 7.55 -9.92 -6.17
N ASN A 49 8.63 -10.67 -6.37
CA ASN A 49 8.81 -11.45 -7.60
C ASN A 49 7.91 -12.71 -7.68
N GLU A 50 6.87 -12.80 -6.85
CA GLU A 50 5.65 -13.57 -7.13
C GLU A 50 4.47 -12.60 -7.18
N LEU A 51 4.19 -12.09 -8.38
CA LEU A 51 3.03 -11.30 -8.83
C LEU A 51 2.07 -10.85 -7.72
N ASP A 52 2.21 -9.58 -7.33
CA ASP A 52 1.40 -8.73 -6.42
C ASP A 52 -0.08 -8.64 -6.85
N THR A 53 -0.72 -9.80 -7.03
CA THR A 53 -2.10 -9.92 -7.48
C THR A 53 -3.04 -9.81 -6.30
N SER A 54 -3.90 -8.79 -6.37
CA SER A 54 -4.96 -8.54 -5.41
C SER A 54 -6.27 -8.31 -6.16
N TYR A 55 -7.37 -8.11 -5.43
CA TYR A 55 -8.66 -7.86 -6.06
C TYR A 55 -9.00 -6.37 -6.03
N VAL A 56 -9.55 -5.88 -7.13
CA VAL A 56 -10.38 -4.68 -7.14
C VAL A 56 -11.83 -5.13 -7.00
N TYR A 57 -12.52 -4.60 -6.00
CA TYR A 57 -13.90 -4.96 -5.67
C TYR A 57 -14.86 -3.81 -5.95
N PHE A 58 -16.10 -4.20 -6.20
CA PHE A 58 -17.26 -3.32 -6.29
C PHE A 58 -18.26 -3.80 -5.25
N ILE A 59 -18.46 -2.99 -4.21
CA ILE A 59 -19.37 -3.32 -3.11
C ILE A 59 -20.57 -2.38 -3.15
N LYS A 60 -21.78 -2.95 -3.23
CA LYS A 60 -23.05 -2.21 -3.13
C LYS A 60 -23.48 -2.11 -1.68
N GLU A 61 -23.95 -0.93 -1.28
CA GLU A 61 -24.63 -0.71 -0.01
C GLU A 61 -26.13 -0.98 -0.14
N SER A 62 -26.71 -1.75 0.77
CA SER A 62 -28.12 -2.10 0.71
C SER A 62 -29.04 -0.89 0.90
N GLY A 63 -30.05 -0.78 0.05
CA GLY A 63 -31.03 0.31 0.13
C GLY A 63 -30.53 1.63 -0.47
N MET A 64 -29.32 1.65 -1.05
CA MET A 64 -28.79 2.76 -1.84
C MET A 64 -28.22 2.22 -3.15
N ASP A 65 -28.08 3.08 -4.17
CA ASP A 65 -27.39 2.73 -5.42
C ASP A 65 -25.91 3.14 -5.41
N HIS A 66 -25.35 3.29 -4.21
CA HIS A 66 -23.95 3.62 -4.03
C HIS A 66 -23.06 2.38 -4.09
N ILE A 67 -22.02 2.49 -4.90
CA ILE A 67 -21.00 1.46 -5.11
C ILE A 67 -19.68 1.96 -4.56
N LYS A 68 -19.09 1.22 -3.64
CA LYS A 68 -17.72 1.40 -3.21
C LYS A 68 -16.79 0.66 -4.16
N ILE A 69 -15.85 1.39 -4.75
CA ILE A 69 -14.76 0.81 -5.56
C ILE A 69 -13.51 0.83 -4.72
N GLY A 70 -12.94 -0.34 -4.43
CA GLY A 70 -11.71 -0.42 -3.64
C GLY A 70 -10.86 -1.63 -3.97
N LYS A 71 -9.72 -1.79 -3.31
CA LYS A 71 -8.88 -3.00 -3.41
C LYS A 71 -8.65 -3.71 -2.08
N ALA A 72 -8.54 -5.03 -2.13
CA ALA A 72 -8.18 -5.88 -0.98
C ALA A 72 -7.68 -7.25 -1.43
N ASP A 73 -6.76 -7.84 -0.64
CA ASP A 73 -6.31 -9.23 -0.85
C ASP A 73 -7.42 -10.22 -0.47
N ASP A 74 -8.21 -9.87 0.55
CA ASP A 74 -9.43 -10.57 0.97
C ASP A 74 -10.64 -9.61 0.93
N PRO A 75 -11.37 -9.55 -0.21
CA PRO A 75 -12.57 -8.73 -0.35
C PRO A 75 -13.70 -9.10 0.61
N GLU A 76 -13.82 -10.37 0.99
CA GLU A 76 -14.87 -10.84 1.90
C GLU A 76 -14.62 -10.35 3.32
N GLN A 77 -13.38 -10.41 3.79
CA GLN A 77 -12.98 -9.80 5.05
C GLN A 77 -13.19 -8.28 5.02
N ARG A 78 -12.81 -7.60 3.93
CA ARG A 78 -13.05 -6.16 3.78
C ARG A 78 -14.54 -5.79 3.79
N LYS A 79 -15.41 -6.60 3.18
CA LYS A 79 -16.86 -6.43 3.22
C LYS A 79 -17.40 -6.54 4.65
N LYS A 80 -16.90 -7.50 5.44
CA LYS A 80 -17.26 -7.65 6.87
C LYS A 80 -16.81 -6.44 7.69
N GLU A 81 -15.60 -5.97 7.49
CA GLU A 81 -15.07 -4.76 8.14
C GLU A 81 -15.93 -3.54 7.81
N LEU A 82 -16.28 -3.35 6.53
CA LEU A 82 -17.13 -2.25 6.09
C LEU A 82 -18.54 -2.30 6.71
N SER A 83 -19.06 -3.51 6.92
CA SER A 83 -20.35 -3.72 7.57
C SER A 83 -20.28 -3.53 9.09
N THR A 84 -19.09 -3.63 9.68
CA THR A 84 -18.89 -3.46 11.12
C THR A 84 -19.02 -1.97 11.46
N GLY A 85 -20.19 -1.57 11.96
CA GLY A 85 -20.51 -0.18 12.29
C GLY A 85 -21.37 0.54 11.25
N SER A 86 -21.79 -0.13 10.17
CA SER A 86 -22.85 0.37 9.29
C SER A 86 -24.21 -0.22 9.70
N ALA A 87 -25.27 0.57 9.57
CA ALA A 87 -26.64 0.09 9.67
C ALA A 87 -27.12 -0.63 8.39
N HIS A 88 -26.36 -0.49 7.30
CA HIS A 88 -26.65 -1.08 6.00
C HIS A 88 -25.83 -2.36 5.78
N THR A 89 -26.39 -3.32 5.06
CA THR A 89 -25.65 -4.50 4.60
C THR A 89 -24.85 -4.17 3.35
N HIS A 90 -23.74 -4.88 3.16
CA HIS A 90 -22.87 -4.70 2.02
C HIS A 90 -22.78 -5.99 1.21
N GLU A 91 -22.85 -5.86 -0.10
CA GLU A 91 -22.78 -6.97 -1.05
C GLU A 91 -21.66 -6.71 -2.05
N ILE A 92 -20.80 -7.71 -2.29
CA ILE A 92 -19.84 -7.65 -3.39
C ILE A 92 -20.59 -7.97 -4.68
N VAL A 93 -20.71 -7.00 -5.58
CA VAL A 93 -21.41 -7.14 -6.86
C VAL A 93 -20.49 -7.48 -8.03
N HIS A 94 -19.18 -7.24 -7.88
CA HIS A 94 -18.15 -7.66 -8.83
C HIS A 94 -16.76 -7.71 -8.19
N LEU A 95 -15.89 -8.60 -8.70
CA LEU A 95 -14.48 -8.71 -8.32
C LEU A 95 -13.60 -8.88 -9.55
N ILE A 96 -12.49 -8.16 -9.58
CA ILE A 96 -11.49 -8.24 -10.63
C ILE A 96 -10.15 -8.60 -10.00
N LYS A 97 -9.58 -9.75 -10.35
CA LYS A 97 -8.21 -10.08 -9.97
C LYS A 97 -7.24 -9.30 -10.85
N SER A 98 -6.42 -8.45 -10.25
CA SER A 98 -5.50 -7.56 -10.96
C SER A 98 -4.06 -7.75 -10.51
N LYS A 99 -3.13 -7.71 -11.46
CA LYS A 99 -1.67 -7.69 -11.21
C LYS A 99 -1.13 -6.31 -10.83
N LYS A 100 -1.89 -5.24 -11.08
CA LYS A 100 -1.59 -3.88 -10.63
C LYS A 100 -2.85 -3.31 -9.96
N PRO A 101 -3.26 -3.85 -8.80
CA PRO A 101 -4.56 -3.55 -8.19
C PRO A 101 -4.71 -2.07 -7.82
N TYR A 102 -3.66 -1.43 -7.32
CA TYR A 102 -3.64 0.01 -7.05
C TYR A 102 -3.86 0.87 -8.30
N LYS A 103 -3.16 0.54 -9.40
CA LYS A 103 -3.34 1.24 -10.68
C LYS A 103 -4.76 1.02 -11.22
N THR A 104 -5.25 -0.22 -11.15
CA THR A 104 -6.58 -0.60 -11.64
C THR A 104 -7.69 0.13 -10.89
N GLU A 105 -7.65 0.17 -9.55
CA GLU A 105 -8.55 0.93 -8.70
C GLU A 105 -8.58 2.42 -9.08
N ASN A 106 -7.40 3.04 -9.18
CA ASN A 106 -7.28 4.45 -9.55
C ASN A 106 -7.85 4.76 -10.94
N LEU A 107 -7.70 3.86 -11.90
CA LEU A 107 -8.28 4.04 -13.23
C LEU A 107 -9.80 3.94 -13.20
N PHE A 108 -10.40 3.00 -12.45
CA PHE A 108 -11.86 2.98 -12.26
C PHE A 108 -12.37 4.22 -11.54
N HIS A 109 -11.63 4.68 -10.52
CA HIS A 109 -11.92 5.93 -9.80
C HIS A 109 -11.88 7.17 -10.69
N SER A 110 -11.00 7.16 -11.71
CA SER A 110 -10.88 8.23 -12.71
C SER A 110 -11.97 8.12 -13.76
N TYR A 111 -12.27 6.90 -14.22
CA TYR A 111 -13.32 6.62 -15.20
C TYR A 111 -14.70 7.04 -14.70
N PHE A 112 -15.00 6.79 -13.41
CA PHE A 112 -16.25 7.20 -12.77
C PHE A 112 -16.13 8.50 -11.95
N HIS A 113 -15.16 9.37 -12.25
CA HIS A 113 -14.91 10.57 -11.47
C HIS A 113 -16.16 11.45 -11.31
N ASP A 114 -16.90 11.67 -12.40
CA ASP A 114 -18.11 12.50 -12.42
C ASP A 114 -19.29 11.90 -11.64
N LYS A 115 -19.16 10.64 -11.21
CA LYS A 115 -20.17 9.89 -10.44
C LYS A 115 -19.78 9.73 -8.97
N ARG A 116 -18.66 10.33 -8.54
CA ARG A 116 -18.19 10.21 -7.17
C ARG A 116 -19.16 10.90 -6.21
N PHE A 117 -19.78 10.12 -5.34
CA PHE A 117 -20.68 10.62 -4.31
C PHE A 117 -19.91 11.13 -3.10
N LYS A 118 -19.09 10.28 -2.46
CA LYS A 118 -18.28 10.65 -1.30
C LYS A 118 -17.11 9.71 -1.09
N GLY A 119 -15.89 10.24 -1.04
CA GLY A 119 -14.70 9.41 -0.88
C GLY A 119 -14.62 8.39 -2.01
N GLU A 120 -14.61 7.09 -1.69
CA GLU A 120 -14.55 5.98 -2.65
C GLU A 120 -15.93 5.42 -3.04
N TRP A 121 -17.01 6.13 -2.71
CA TRP A 121 -18.38 5.76 -3.06
C TRP A 121 -18.84 6.51 -4.31
N PHE A 122 -19.50 5.81 -5.22
CA PHE A 122 -19.95 6.28 -6.53
C PHE A 122 -21.43 5.97 -6.75
N ASP A 123 -22.15 6.87 -7.41
CA ASP A 123 -23.54 6.69 -7.82
C ASP A 123 -23.60 6.07 -9.22
N LEU A 124 -23.58 4.73 -9.27
CA LEU A 124 -23.51 3.99 -10.53
C LEU A 124 -24.89 3.44 -10.90
N THR A 125 -25.26 3.63 -12.15
CA THR A 125 -26.49 3.06 -12.71
C THR A 125 -26.36 1.55 -12.89
N GLU A 126 -27.50 0.87 -12.94
CA GLU A 126 -27.57 -0.55 -13.31
C GLU A 126 -26.94 -0.86 -14.68
N SER A 127 -26.94 0.11 -15.61
CA SER A 127 -26.25 -0.06 -16.90
C SER A 127 -24.73 -0.06 -16.76
N GLU A 128 -24.17 0.78 -15.87
CA GLU A 128 -22.72 0.83 -15.60
C GLU A 128 -22.27 -0.39 -14.81
N LEU A 129 -23.08 -0.87 -13.86
CA LEU A 129 -22.84 -2.14 -13.17
C LEU A 129 -22.78 -3.33 -14.14
N ARG A 130 -23.74 -3.42 -15.06
CA ARG A 130 -23.68 -4.43 -16.13
C ARG A 130 -22.47 -4.28 -17.04
N TRP A 131 -22.04 -3.04 -17.29
CA TRP A 131 -20.82 -2.81 -18.07
C TRP A 131 -19.58 -3.32 -17.32
N ILE A 132 -19.50 -3.11 -16.01
CA ILE A 132 -18.44 -3.65 -15.16
C ILE A 132 -18.43 -5.18 -15.24
N GLN A 133 -19.57 -5.83 -15.04
CA GLN A 133 -19.70 -7.29 -15.05
C GLN A 133 -19.41 -7.94 -16.40
N LYS A 134 -19.53 -7.19 -17.51
CA LYS A 134 -19.16 -7.67 -18.85
C LYS A 134 -17.66 -7.64 -19.12
N GLU A 135 -16.88 -7.01 -18.25
CA GLU A 135 -15.42 -6.91 -18.32
C GLU A 135 -14.86 -6.34 -19.65
N ASN A 136 -15.64 -5.50 -20.32
CA ASN A 136 -15.25 -4.85 -21.57
C ASN A 136 -14.76 -3.42 -21.30
N TYR A 137 -13.61 -3.33 -20.64
CA TYR A 137 -13.03 -2.07 -20.19
C TYR A 137 -12.24 -1.36 -21.29
N PRO A 138 -12.00 -0.04 -21.17
CA PRO A 138 -11.01 0.63 -22.01
C PRO A 138 -9.64 -0.02 -21.82
N ARG A 139 -8.85 -0.02 -22.89
CA ARG A 139 -7.52 -0.68 -22.94
C ARG A 139 -6.65 -0.37 -21.71
N GLU A 140 -6.64 0.87 -21.24
CA GLU A 140 -5.80 1.28 -20.10
C GLU A 140 -6.13 0.51 -18.80
N ILE A 141 -7.40 0.24 -18.54
CA ILE A 141 -7.87 -0.55 -17.40
C ILE A 141 -7.54 -2.03 -17.63
N GLU A 142 -7.76 -2.54 -18.83
CA GLU A 142 -7.44 -3.93 -19.17
C GLU A 142 -5.94 -4.23 -19.03
N ASP A 143 -5.10 -3.31 -19.49
CA ASP A 143 -3.64 -3.39 -19.38
C ASP A 143 -3.20 -3.36 -17.92
N SER A 144 -3.81 -2.52 -17.08
CA SER A 144 -3.48 -2.52 -15.64
C SER A 144 -3.88 -3.81 -14.94
N ILE A 145 -5.02 -4.42 -15.32
CA ILE A 145 -5.46 -5.72 -14.79
C ILE A 145 -4.43 -6.80 -15.14
N LYS A 146 -4.00 -6.84 -16.41
CA LYS A 146 -3.04 -7.84 -16.93
C LYS A 146 -1.58 -7.56 -16.56
N GLY A 147 -1.32 -6.38 -16.00
CA GLY A 147 0.00 -5.97 -15.53
C GLY A 147 0.95 -5.51 -16.64
N TYR A 148 0.42 -5.17 -17.82
CA TYR A 148 1.20 -4.57 -18.90
C TYR A 148 1.65 -3.15 -18.56
#